data_AF-A0A2N1MJ32-F1
#
_entry.id   AF-A0A2N1MJ32-F1
#
_cell.length_a   1.000
_cell.length_b   1.000
_cell.length_c   1.000
_cell.angle_alpha   90.00
_cell.angle_beta   90.00
_cell.angle_gamma   90.00
#
_symmetry.space_group_name_H-M   'P 1'
#
loop_
_entity.id
_entity.type
_entity.pdbx_description
1 polymer ?
#
loop_
_entity_poly.entity_id
_entity_poly.type
_entity_poly.pdbx_seq_one_letter_code
_entity_poly.pdbx_strand_id
1 'polypeptide(L)'
;MNLEHNHEMVAPEHKMFLSSERIIPQEIKDRIIVYHQAGCNVPTIRSILKQEYKDLETWIYNDIYNFIYQLNGKQEQRFFEAEEFINILKQLKREI
;
A
#
# COMPACT_ATOMS: atom_id res chain seq x y z
N MET A 1 -2.16 31.90 -15.35
CA MET A 1 -1.56 31.95 -13.99
C MET A 1 -1.52 30.50 -13.51
N ASN A 2 -0.34 29.88 -13.46
CA ASN A 2 -0.20 28.51 -12.95
C ASN A 2 -0.17 28.58 -11.43
N LEU A 3 -1.29 28.21 -10.81
CA LEU A 3 -1.37 27.98 -9.37
C LEU A 3 -0.98 26.52 -9.10
N GLU A 4 0.32 26.23 -9.19
CA GLU A 4 0.85 24.95 -8.74
C GLU A 4 0.68 24.85 -7.22
N HIS A 5 0.13 23.73 -6.75
CA HIS A 5 -0.14 23.52 -5.34
C HIS A 5 1.20 23.28 -4.62
N ASN A 6 1.65 24.27 -3.83
CA ASN A 6 2.88 24.19 -3.05
C ASN A 6 2.63 23.46 -1.72
N HIS A 7 3.34 22.35 -1.49
CA HIS A 7 3.28 21.54 -0.27
C HIS A 7 4.52 21.70 0.64
N GLU A 8 5.42 22.65 0.35
CA GLU A 8 6.65 22.89 1.13
C GLU A 8 6.40 23.17 2.62
N MET A 9 5.25 23.76 2.96
CA MET A 9 4.88 24.06 4.35
C MET A 9 4.17 22.91 5.08
N VAL A 10 3.92 21.78 4.41
CA VAL A 10 3.31 20.61 5.04
C VAL A 10 4.38 19.87 5.86
N ALA A 11 4.10 19.68 7.15
CA ALA A 11 4.99 18.95 8.04
C ALA A 11 5.24 17.52 7.51
N PRO A 12 6.46 16.97 7.62
CA PRO A 12 6.82 15.66 7.06
C PRO A 12 5.85 14.53 7.43
N GLU A 13 5.38 14.50 8.66
CA GLU A 13 4.41 13.54 9.18
C GLU A 13 3.03 13.60 8.49
N HIS A 14 2.68 14.71 7.85
CA HIS A 14 1.41 14.89 7.15
C HIS A 14 1.54 14.69 5.64
N LYS A 15 2.75 14.62 5.09
CA LYS A 15 2.99 14.35 3.67
C LYS A 15 2.47 12.98 3.23
N MET A 16 2.33 12.03 4.17
CA MET A 16 1.70 10.74 3.93
C MET A 16 0.21 10.83 3.49
N PHE A 17 -0.44 11.98 3.59
CA PHE A 17 -1.80 12.19 3.10
C PHE A 17 -1.85 12.80 1.69
N LEU A 18 -0.71 13.26 1.17
CA LEU A 18 -0.59 13.86 -0.16
C LEU A 18 -0.34 12.77 -1.20
N SER A 19 -1.39 12.39 -1.93
CA SER A 19 -1.31 11.33 -2.94
C SER A 19 -0.32 11.61 -4.08
N SER A 20 -0.07 12.89 -4.39
CA SER A 20 0.92 13.33 -5.39
C SER A 20 2.37 13.11 -4.94
N GLU A 21 2.64 13.10 -3.63
CA GLU A 21 3.99 12.92 -3.07
C GLU A 21 4.26 11.47 -2.63
N ARG A 22 3.21 10.64 -2.54
CA ARG A 22 3.32 9.20 -2.24
C ARG A 22 3.64 8.38 -3.48
N ILE A 23 4.91 8.44 -3.91
CA ILE A 23 5.40 7.64 -5.03
C ILE A 23 6.17 6.45 -4.49
N ILE A 24 5.64 5.23 -4.65
CA ILE A 24 6.40 4.01 -4.35
C ILE A 24 7.68 4.01 -5.22
N PRO A 25 8.88 3.88 -4.63
CA PRO A 25 10.13 3.83 -5.39
C PRO A 25 10.11 2.70 -6.43
N GLN A 26 10.74 2.93 -7.58
CA GLN A 26 10.67 1.98 -8.70
C GLN A 26 11.21 0.60 -8.35
N GLU A 27 12.31 0.52 -7.61
CA GLU A 27 12.87 -0.74 -7.11
C GLU A 27 11.85 -1.57 -6.30
N ILE A 28 11.06 -0.89 -5.47
CA ILE A 28 10.02 -1.53 -4.66
C ILE A 28 8.86 -1.99 -5.54
N LYS A 29 8.46 -1.18 -6.54
CA LYS A 29 7.43 -1.57 -7.53
C LYS A 29 7.83 -2.83 -8.27
N ASP A 30 9.08 -2.91 -8.74
CA ASP A 30 9.59 -4.05 -9.49
C ASP A 30 9.56 -5.32 -8.63
N ARG A 31 9.95 -5.22 -7.35
CA ARG A 31 9.84 -6.32 -6.39
C ARG A 31 8.40 -6.76 -6.15
N ILE A 32 7.47 -5.82 -5.96
CA ILE A 32 6.04 -6.12 -5.80
C ILE A 32 5.52 -6.89 -7.02
N ILE A 33 5.87 -6.46 -8.24
CA ILE A 33 5.47 -7.13 -9.48
C ILE A 33 5.98 -8.58 -9.50
N VAL A 34 7.26 -8.79 -9.19
CA VAL A 34 7.86 -10.14 -9.17
C VAL A 34 7.13 -11.06 -8.19
N TYR A 35 6.88 -10.60 -6.95
CA TYR A 35 6.19 -11.44 -5.97
C TYR A 35 4.72 -11.67 -6.33
N HIS A 36 4.02 -10.68 -6.87
CA HIS A 36 2.65 -10.83 -7.33
C HIS A 36 2.54 -11.83 -8.48
N GLN A 37 3.46 -11.79 -9.45
CA GLN A 37 3.54 -12.76 -10.55
C GLN A 37 3.88 -14.18 -10.06
N ALA A 38 4.60 -14.30 -8.95
CA ALA A 38 4.85 -15.57 -8.27
C ALA A 38 3.63 -16.10 -7.49
N GLY A 39 2.50 -15.37 -7.48
CA GLY A 39 1.27 -15.76 -6.81
C GLY A 39 1.24 -15.44 -5.31
N CYS A 40 2.17 -14.62 -4.81
CA CYS A 40 2.11 -14.15 -3.43
C CYS A 40 0.92 -13.22 -3.22
N ASN A 41 0.16 -13.43 -2.14
CA ASN A 41 -0.90 -12.49 -1.75
C ASN A 41 -0.30 -11.21 -1.13
N VAL A 42 -1.11 -10.15 -1.05
CA VAL A 42 -0.66 -8.82 -0.59
C VAL A 42 -0.08 -8.85 0.84
N PRO A 43 -0.70 -9.52 1.83
CA PRO A 43 -0.10 -9.66 3.16
C PRO A 43 1.29 -10.31 3.17
N THR A 44 1.52 -11.32 2.33
CA THR A 44 2.83 -11.98 2.18
C THR A 44 3.84 -11.04 1.54
N ILE A 45 3.48 -10.35 0.45
CA ILE A 45 4.35 -9.37 -0.22
C ILE A 45 4.77 -8.28 0.78
N ARG A 46 3.81 -7.75 1.55
CA ARG A 46 4.07 -6.76 2.60
C ARG A 46 5.05 -7.27 3.65
N SER A 47 4.91 -8.53 4.07
CA SER A 47 5.78 -9.14 5.08
C SER A 47 7.21 -9.34 4.58
N ILE A 48 7.38 -9.75 3.32
CA ILE A 48 8.69 -9.89 2.68
C ILE A 48 9.37 -8.51 2.59
N LEU A 49 8.67 -7.50 2.08
CA LEU A 49 9.23 -6.15 1.95
C LEU A 49 9.62 -5.54 3.30
N LYS A 50 8.86 -5.80 4.37
CA LYS A 50 9.24 -5.38 5.74
C LYS A 50 10.56 -5.99 6.21
N GLN A 51 10.85 -7.22 5.79
CA GLN A 51 12.10 -7.89 6.16
C GLN A 51 13.28 -7.42 5.30
N GLU A 52 13.04 -7.19 4.00
CA GLU A 52 14.07 -6.73 3.05
C GLU A 52 14.43 -5.25 3.27
N TYR A 53 13.46 -4.40 3.60
CA TYR A 53 13.61 -2.96 3.71
C TYR A 53 13.19 -2.48 5.11
N LYS A 54 14.15 -2.44 6.04
CA LYS A 54 13.90 -2.06 7.44
C LYS A 54 13.45 -0.60 7.61
N ASP A 55 13.84 0.28 6.68
CA ASP A 55 13.58 1.72 6.74
C ASP A 55 12.52 2.18 5.72
N LEU A 56 11.71 1.25 5.20
CA LEU A 56 10.66 1.60 4.26
C LEU A 56 9.54 2.36 4.98
N GLU A 57 9.16 3.50 4.43
CA GLU A 57 8.09 4.33 4.93
C GLU A 57 6.78 3.54 5.12
N THR A 58 6.12 3.76 6.27
CA THR A 58 4.95 2.95 6.65
C THR A 58 3.80 3.08 5.64
N TRP A 59 3.68 4.25 4.99
CA TRP A 59 2.64 4.49 3.99
C TRP A 59 2.83 3.64 2.72
N ILE A 60 4.05 3.23 2.39
CA ILE A 60 4.30 2.37 1.21
C ILE A 60 3.54 1.06 1.34
N TYR A 61 3.47 0.48 2.55
CA TYR A 61 2.71 -0.74 2.80
C TYR A 61 1.21 -0.59 2.56
N ASN A 62 0.66 0.59 2.79
CA ASN A 62 -0.75 0.88 2.52
C ASN A 62 -1.01 0.98 1.01
N ASP A 63 -0.03 1.48 0.26
CA ASP A 63 -0.14 1.66 -1.19
C ASP A 63 0.20 0.40 -2.01
N ILE A 64 0.76 -0.65 -1.40
CA ILE A 64 0.95 -1.96 -2.08
C ILE A 64 -0.37 -2.50 -2.62
N TYR A 65 -1.45 -2.45 -1.82
CA TYR A 65 -2.77 -2.88 -2.25
C TYR A 65 -3.19 -2.08 -3.49
N ASN A 66 -3.18 -0.75 -3.39
CA ASN A 66 -3.56 0.15 -4.47
C ASN A 66 -2.75 -0.13 -5.76
N PHE A 67 -1.45 -0.37 -5.62
CA PHE A 67 -0.56 -0.66 -6.74
C PHE A 67 -0.87 -2.00 -7.41
N ILE A 68 -1.07 -3.08 -6.65
CA ILE A 68 -1.42 -4.40 -7.19
C ILE A 68 -2.81 -4.37 -7.88
N TYR A 69 -3.76 -3.64 -7.31
CA TYR A 69 -5.08 -3.44 -7.93
C TYR A 69 -4.99 -2.69 -9.26
N GLN A 70 -4.18 -1.63 -9.33
CA GLN A 70 -3.91 -0.91 -10.57
C GLN A 70 -3.22 -1.81 -11.61
N LEU A 71 -2.23 -2.60 -11.20
CA LEU A 71 -1.53 -3.55 -12.08
C LEU A 71 -2.47 -4.55 -12.73
N ASN A 72 -3.48 -5.03 -11.98
CA ASN A 72 -4.46 -5.98 -12.48
C ASN A 72 -5.55 -5.33 -13.37
N GLY A 73 -5.47 -4.02 -13.64
CA GLY A 73 -6.48 -3.29 -14.41
C GLY A 73 -7.82 -3.14 -13.69
N LYS A 74 -7.85 -3.34 -12.36
CA LYS A 74 -9.07 -3.40 -11.54
C LYS A 74 -9.33 -2.08 -10.79
N GLN A 75 -9.11 -0.93 -11.42
CA GLN A 75 -9.27 0.39 -10.75
C GLN A 75 -10.67 0.61 -10.14
N GLU A 76 -11.72 0.01 -10.71
CA GLU A 76 -13.10 0.14 -10.22
C GLU A 76 -13.44 -0.81 -9.06
N GLN A 77 -12.60 -1.81 -8.79
CA GLN A 77 -12.74 -2.68 -7.62
C GLN A 77 -12.02 -2.07 -6.43
N ARG A 78 -12.50 -0.92 -5.93
CA ARG A 78 -12.29 -0.53 -4.52
C ARG A 78 -13.09 -1.48 -3.63
N PHE A 79 -12.78 -2.76 -3.68
CA PHE A 79 -13.35 -3.71 -2.74
C PHE A 79 -12.53 -3.62 -1.48
N PHE A 80 -13.13 -2.99 -0.47
CA PHE A 80 -13.02 -3.47 0.90
C PHE A 80 -12.96 -5.00 0.84
N GLU A 81 -11.82 -5.61 1.14
CA GLU A 81 -11.68 -7.06 1.21
C GLU A 81 -12.49 -7.50 2.43
N ALA A 82 -13.81 -7.55 2.23
CA ALA A 82 -14.79 -7.87 3.25
C ALA A 82 -14.45 -9.21 3.90
N GLU A 83 -13.83 -10.11 3.14
CA GLU A 83 -13.37 -11.41 3.61
C GLU A 83 -12.19 -11.31 4.58
N GLU A 84 -11.18 -10.47 4.29
CA GLU A 84 -10.07 -10.20 5.22
C GLU A 84 -10.58 -9.50 6.49
N PHE A 85 -11.47 -8.51 6.34
CA PHE A 85 -12.11 -7.84 7.46
C PHE A 85 -12.98 -8.77 8.31
N ILE A 86 -13.79 -9.63 7.68
CA ILE A 86 -14.60 -10.64 8.38
C ILE A 86 -13.70 -11.64 9.11
N ASN A 87 -12.56 -12.02 8.53
CA ASN A 87 -11.61 -12.91 9.19
C ASN A 87 -10.97 -12.26 10.43
N ILE A 88 -10.62 -10.98 10.35
CA ILE A 88 -10.15 -10.21 11.51
C ILE A 88 -11.23 -10.13 12.60
N LEU A 89 -12.48 -9.81 12.24
CA LEU A 89 -13.59 -9.76 13.19
C LEU A 89 -13.86 -11.12 13.85
N LYS A 90 -13.77 -12.21 13.08
CA LYS A 90 -13.91 -13.57 13.62
C LYS A 90 -12.78 -13.93 14.58
N GLN A 91 -11.56 -13.45 14.32
CA GLN A 91 -10.42 -13.68 15.20
C GLN A 91 -10.59 -12.93 16.53
N LEU A 92 -10.94 -11.64 16.47
CA LEU A 92 -11.22 -10.83 17.67
C LEU A 92 -12.39 -11.38 18.50
N LYS A 93 -13.44 -11.92 17.86
CA LYS A 93 -14.55 -12.56 18.56
C LYS A 93 -14.14 -13.83 19.33
N ARG A 94 -13.06 -14.50 18.96
CA ARG A 94 -12.57 -15.71 19.65
C ARG A 94 -11.69 -15.38 20.86
N GLU A 95 -11.22 -14.15 20.97
CA GLU A 95 -10.33 -13.68 22.06
C GLU A 95 -11.10 -13.03 23.23
N ILE A 96 -12.42 -12.86 23.10
CA ILE A 96 -13.37 -12.37 24.13
C ILE A 96 -14.24 -13.54 24.61
#